data_AF-A0A924YFD9-F1
#
_entry.id   AF-A0A924YFD9-F1
#
_cell.length_a   1.000
_cell.length_b   1.000
_cell.length_c   1.000
_cell.angle_alpha   90.00
_cell.angle_beta   90.00
_cell.angle_gamma   90.00
#
_symmetry.space_group_name_H-M   'P 1'
#
loop_
_entity.id
_entity.type
_entity.pdbx_description
1 polymer ?
#
loop_
_entity_poly.entity_id
_entity_poly.type
_entity_poly.pdbx_seq_one_letter_code
_entity_poly.pdbx_strand_id
1 'polypeptide(L)'
;MNTDERTRLETLQRKIHVHLENEYIPFWLKRAPDPVHGGYLTNFDEHGRAMNNPQKLIVSQMRLLWWFARLYRRDPSVEIYRQRAEAGLDFVLRHFWDEQNGGWFWTTERDGTLLISDKITYGQSFAIYALAEYTLSTGDPRGLDYANRTCDVLQAHVWDAINGGYLDRYTAGWVLSFEKPFPGSNKTLNTHMHLLEAWTTLFQVSQLEAHRQQLQTLIDLI
;
A
#
# COMPACT_ATOMS: atom_id res chain seq x y z
N MET A 1 -26.84 0.02 -25.68
CA MET A 1 -27.23 0.70 -24.43
C MET A 1 -28.44 1.57 -24.73
N ASN A 2 -29.57 1.33 -24.06
CA ASN A 2 -30.77 2.15 -24.25
C ASN A 2 -30.55 3.55 -23.62
N THR A 3 -31.23 4.58 -24.13
CA THR A 3 -31.15 5.98 -23.66
C THR A 3 -31.38 6.12 -22.15
N ASP A 4 -32.26 5.30 -21.58
CA ASP A 4 -32.51 5.25 -20.13
C ASP A 4 -31.30 4.75 -19.33
N GLU A 5 -30.67 3.66 -19.79
CA GLU A 5 -29.46 3.09 -19.19
C GLU A 5 -28.27 4.06 -19.28
N ARG A 6 -28.12 4.74 -20.44
CA ARG A 6 -27.12 5.78 -20.63
C ARG A 6 -27.31 6.92 -19.62
N THR A 7 -28.53 7.44 -19.50
CA THR A 7 -28.86 8.54 -18.60
C THR A 7 -28.60 8.17 -17.14
N ARG A 8 -28.91 6.93 -16.76
CA ARG A 8 -28.61 6.39 -15.42
C ARG A 8 -27.11 6.34 -15.15
N LEU A 9 -26.31 5.84 -16.08
CA LEU A 9 -24.84 5.76 -15.92
C LEU A 9 -24.19 7.14 -15.84
N GLU A 10 -24.60 8.08 -16.69
CA GLU A 10 -24.13 9.48 -16.64
C GLU A 10 -24.47 10.14 -15.29
N THR A 11 -25.66 9.86 -14.75
CA THR A 11 -26.07 10.34 -13.42
C THR A 11 -25.20 9.75 -12.31
N LEU A 12 -24.92 8.44 -12.36
CA LEU A 12 -24.07 7.78 -11.36
C LEU A 12 -22.62 8.28 -11.44
N GLN A 13 -22.07 8.41 -12.65
CA GLN A 13 -20.73 8.95 -12.87
C GLN A 13 -20.60 10.35 -12.26
N ARG A 14 -21.58 11.23 -12.52
CA ARG A 14 -21.59 12.58 -11.94
C ARG A 14 -21.65 12.55 -10.41
N LYS A 15 -22.45 11.67 -9.81
CA LYS A 15 -22.51 11.53 -8.34
C LYS A 15 -21.16 11.09 -7.77
N ILE A 16 -20.56 10.04 -8.34
CA ILE A 16 -19.24 9.54 -7.92
C ILE A 16 -18.20 10.65 -8.03
N HIS A 17 -18.18 11.38 -9.15
CA HIS A 17 -17.25 12.48 -9.37
C HIS A 17 -17.43 13.60 -8.33
N VAL A 18 -18.67 14.03 -8.07
CA VAL A 18 -18.95 15.07 -7.07
C VAL A 18 -18.47 14.65 -5.68
N HIS A 19 -18.79 13.44 -5.22
CA HIS A 19 -18.30 12.96 -3.92
C HIS A 19 -16.78 12.86 -3.88
N LEU A 20 -16.16 12.35 -4.95
CA LEU A 20 -14.70 12.22 -5.02
C LEU A 20 -14.00 13.58 -4.94
N GLU A 21 -14.37 14.53 -5.79
CA GLU A 21 -13.70 15.84 -5.90
C GLU A 21 -14.04 16.78 -4.74
N ASN A 22 -15.29 16.77 -4.24
CA ASN A 22 -15.73 17.76 -3.27
C ASN A 22 -15.68 17.27 -1.82
N GLU A 23 -15.62 15.96 -1.59
CA GLU A 23 -15.66 15.38 -0.24
C GLU A 23 -14.39 14.58 0.07
N TYR A 24 -14.11 13.51 -0.69
CA TYR A 24 -13.03 12.57 -0.35
C TYR A 24 -11.63 13.16 -0.54
N ILE A 25 -11.33 13.72 -1.72
CA ILE A 25 -10.02 14.32 -1.99
C ILE A 25 -9.73 15.47 -1.01
N PRO A 26 -10.62 16.46 -0.83
CA PRO A 26 -10.37 17.55 0.10
C PRO A 26 -10.23 17.09 1.56
N PHE A 27 -10.96 16.05 1.97
CA PHE A 27 -10.85 15.50 3.31
C PHE A 27 -9.43 14.99 3.59
N TRP A 28 -8.95 14.06 2.76
CA TRP A 28 -7.64 13.43 2.96
C TRP A 28 -6.49 14.39 2.66
N LEU A 29 -6.59 15.20 1.61
CA LEU A 29 -5.55 16.16 1.25
C LEU A 29 -5.29 17.17 2.39
N LYS A 30 -6.34 17.59 3.09
CA LYS A 30 -6.26 18.54 4.20
C LYS A 30 -5.83 17.89 5.51
N ARG A 31 -6.32 16.69 5.82
CA ARG A 31 -6.25 16.12 7.18
C ARG A 31 -5.25 15.00 7.35
N ALA A 32 -4.95 14.26 6.28
CA ALA A 32 -4.10 13.09 6.37
C ALA A 32 -2.64 13.45 6.69
N PRO A 33 -1.99 14.42 6.01
CA PRO A 33 -0.58 14.72 6.27
C PRO A 33 -0.36 15.11 7.73
N ASP A 34 0.62 14.50 8.39
CA ASP A 34 1.03 14.86 9.74
C ASP A 34 2.13 15.93 9.69
N PRO A 35 1.82 17.20 10.00
CA PRO A 35 2.80 18.28 9.87
C PRO A 35 3.89 18.24 10.96
N VAL A 36 3.72 17.43 12.02
CA VAL A 36 4.66 17.38 13.14
C VAL A 36 5.71 16.30 12.93
N HIS A 37 5.30 15.10 12.52
CA HIS A 37 6.18 13.94 12.43
C HIS A 37 6.32 13.35 11.02
N GLY A 38 5.63 13.90 10.02
CA GLY A 38 5.61 13.35 8.66
C GLY A 38 4.72 12.10 8.53
N GLY A 39 4.59 11.56 7.32
CA GLY A 39 3.62 10.49 7.05
C GLY A 39 2.17 10.97 7.23
N TYR A 40 1.28 10.04 7.59
CA TYR A 40 -0.16 10.29 7.59
C TYR A 40 -0.88 9.90 8.88
N LEU A 41 -1.90 10.68 9.23
CA LEU A 41 -2.91 10.41 10.23
C LEU A 41 -4.14 9.78 9.56
N THR A 42 -4.66 8.70 10.14
CA THR A 42 -5.84 7.99 9.61
C THR A 42 -6.95 7.80 10.63
N ASN A 43 -6.77 8.29 11.84
CA ASN A 43 -7.73 8.12 12.93
C ASN A 43 -8.49 9.43 13.13
N PHE A 44 -9.71 9.48 12.62
CA PHE A 44 -10.60 10.64 12.74
C PHE A 44 -11.93 10.20 13.34
N ASP A 45 -12.54 11.08 14.14
CA ASP A 45 -13.91 10.90 14.62
C ASP A 45 -14.94 11.14 13.49
N GLU A 46 -16.24 10.97 13.79
CA GLU A 46 -17.33 11.20 12.85
C GLU A 46 -17.44 12.65 12.35
N HIS A 47 -16.75 13.59 13.02
CA HIS A 47 -16.66 14.99 12.63
C HIS A 47 -15.37 15.32 11.86
N GLY A 48 -14.53 14.32 11.60
CA GLY A 48 -13.26 14.48 10.89
C GLY A 48 -12.17 15.16 11.73
N ARG A 49 -12.25 15.11 13.06
CA ARG A 49 -11.21 15.60 13.97
C ARG A 49 -10.26 14.46 14.29
N ALA A 50 -8.96 14.75 14.30
CA ALA A 50 -7.95 13.73 14.60
C ALA A 50 -8.18 13.19 16.02
N MET A 51 -8.31 11.87 16.12
CA MET A 51 -8.37 11.19 17.40
C MET A 51 -6.97 11.11 18.00
N ASN A 52 -6.89 10.98 19.32
CA ASN A 52 -5.63 10.75 20.03
C ASN A 52 -5.18 9.29 19.87
N ASN A 53 -4.85 8.89 18.64
CA ASN A 53 -4.19 7.62 18.36
C ASN A 53 -2.74 7.93 17.97
N PRO A 54 -1.75 7.47 18.76
CA PRO A 54 -0.37 7.75 18.48
C PRO A 54 0.19 6.82 17.39
N GLN A 55 -0.51 5.82 16.87
CA GLN A 55 0.13 4.81 16.02
C GLN A 55 -0.02 5.06 14.51
N LYS A 56 1.01 4.69 13.76
CA LYS A 56 1.02 4.63 12.30
C LYS A 56 1.30 3.19 11.86
N LEU A 57 0.38 2.62 11.08
CA LEU A 57 0.50 1.28 10.52
C LEU A 57 0.98 1.34 9.07
N ILE A 58 1.85 0.42 8.66
CA ILE A 58 2.41 0.38 7.30
C ILE A 58 1.34 0.37 6.22
N VAL A 59 0.26 -0.40 6.43
CA VAL A 59 -0.86 -0.52 5.49
C VAL A 59 -1.52 0.84 5.26
N SER A 60 -1.82 1.58 6.33
CA SER A 60 -2.44 2.90 6.24
C SER A 60 -1.52 3.91 5.56
N GLN A 61 -0.22 3.86 5.87
CA GLN A 61 0.76 4.74 5.23
C GLN A 61 0.87 4.45 3.73
N MET A 62 0.99 3.18 3.35
CA MET A 62 1.10 2.75 1.95
C MET A 62 -0.17 3.03 1.15
N ARG A 63 -1.35 2.88 1.73
CA ARG A 63 -2.62 3.23 1.07
C ARG A 63 -2.70 4.72 0.72
N LEU A 64 -2.29 5.60 1.63
CA LEU A 64 -2.30 7.04 1.36
C LEU A 64 -1.17 7.46 0.41
N LEU A 65 0.00 6.82 0.49
CA LEU A 65 1.05 6.98 -0.52
C LEU A 65 0.51 6.63 -1.91
N TRP A 66 -0.07 5.43 -2.07
CA TRP A 66 -0.72 5.00 -3.31
C TRP A 66 -1.80 5.98 -3.77
N TRP A 67 -2.66 6.43 -2.85
CA TRP A 67 -3.75 7.36 -3.14
C TRP A 67 -3.24 8.68 -3.73
N PHE A 68 -2.27 9.32 -3.08
CA PHE A 68 -1.73 10.59 -3.56
C PHE A 68 -0.92 10.41 -4.86
N ALA A 69 -0.19 9.31 -5.02
CA ALA A 69 0.46 8.97 -6.29
C ALA A 69 -0.57 8.83 -7.41
N ARG A 70 -1.67 8.10 -7.17
CA ARG A 70 -2.73 7.89 -8.13
C ARG A 70 -3.45 9.19 -8.52
N LEU A 71 -3.68 10.09 -7.55
CA LEU A 71 -4.23 11.41 -7.82
C LEU A 71 -3.30 12.25 -8.70
N TYR A 72 -2.00 12.23 -8.44
CA TYR A 72 -1.02 12.90 -9.29
C TYR A 72 -0.98 12.30 -10.70
N ARG A 73 -1.03 10.98 -10.84
CA ARG A 73 -1.11 10.32 -12.15
C ARG A 73 -2.36 10.71 -12.93
N ARG A 74 -3.48 10.92 -12.24
CA ARG A 74 -4.75 11.36 -12.83
C ARG A 74 -4.67 12.81 -13.31
N ASP A 75 -4.07 13.69 -12.51
CA ASP A 75 -3.90 15.10 -12.84
C ASP A 75 -2.52 15.62 -12.38
N PRO A 76 -1.50 15.54 -13.27
CA PRO A 76 -0.15 15.99 -12.95
C PRO A 76 -0.03 17.51 -12.76
N SER A 77 -1.07 18.29 -13.11
CA SER A 77 -1.04 19.75 -12.93
C SER A 77 -1.22 20.16 -11.46
N VAL A 78 -1.73 19.26 -10.62
CA VAL A 78 -1.98 19.50 -9.19
C VAL A 78 -0.80 18.96 -8.37
N GLU A 79 0.28 19.72 -8.35
CA GLU A 79 1.58 19.33 -7.79
C GLU A 79 1.54 18.91 -6.31
N ILE A 80 0.57 19.43 -5.54
CA ILE A 80 0.41 19.05 -4.13
C ILE A 80 0.19 17.54 -3.96
N TYR A 81 -0.38 16.84 -4.95
CA TYR A 81 -0.53 15.38 -4.89
C TYR A 81 0.82 14.67 -4.91
N ARG A 82 1.73 15.07 -5.80
CA ARG A 82 3.10 14.53 -5.85
C ARG A 82 3.84 14.80 -4.54
N GLN A 83 3.76 16.03 -4.04
CA GLN A 83 4.40 16.41 -2.77
C GLN A 83 3.88 15.59 -1.58
N ARG A 84 2.57 15.30 -1.53
CA ARG A 84 2.02 14.42 -0.48
C ARG A 84 2.55 13.00 -0.61
N ALA A 85 2.55 12.44 -1.82
CA ALA A 85 3.04 11.09 -2.06
C ALA A 85 4.53 10.95 -1.69
N GLU A 86 5.36 11.92 -2.08
CA GLU A 86 6.80 11.96 -1.76
C GLU A 86 7.04 12.07 -0.24
N ALA A 87 6.33 12.95 0.46
CA ALA A 87 6.44 13.05 1.91
C ALA A 87 6.04 11.74 2.63
N GLY A 88 5.05 11.01 2.09
CA GLY A 88 4.70 9.68 2.57
C GLY A 88 5.80 8.64 2.33
N LEU A 89 6.39 8.64 1.13
CA LEU A 89 7.52 7.77 0.79
C LEU A 89 8.70 7.99 1.74
N ASP A 90 9.12 9.25 1.93
CA ASP A 90 10.25 9.58 2.80
C ASP A 90 10.02 9.09 4.24
N PHE A 91 8.79 9.21 4.74
CA PHE A 91 8.43 8.72 6.07
C PHE A 91 8.51 7.20 6.19
N VAL A 92 7.92 6.45 5.24
CA VAL A 92 7.95 4.98 5.32
C VAL A 92 9.34 4.41 5.12
N LEU A 93 10.15 4.99 4.24
CA LEU A 93 11.55 4.58 4.05
C LEU A 93 12.36 4.79 5.32
N ARG A 94 12.15 5.91 6.01
CA ARG A 94 12.89 6.24 7.23
C ARG A 94 12.53 5.36 8.42
N HIS A 95 11.25 5.03 8.59
CA HIS A 95 10.75 4.48 9.86
C HIS A 95 10.24 3.03 9.77
N PHE A 96 9.89 2.54 8.58
CA PHE A 96 9.30 1.22 8.42
C PHE A 96 10.21 0.23 7.70
N TRP A 97 11.09 0.69 6.83
CA TRP A 97 12.02 -0.21 6.17
C TRP A 97 13.06 -0.74 7.17
N ASP A 98 13.21 -2.06 7.21
CA ASP A 98 14.23 -2.74 8.01
C ASP A 98 15.54 -2.81 7.22
N GLU A 99 16.49 -1.92 7.51
CA GLU A 99 17.79 -1.94 6.81
C GLU A 99 18.63 -3.18 7.12
N GLN A 100 18.34 -3.91 8.20
CA GLN A 100 19.10 -5.11 8.58
C GLN A 100 18.60 -6.35 7.84
N ASN A 101 17.28 -6.58 7.80
CA ASN A 101 16.69 -7.82 7.25
C ASN A 101 15.84 -7.59 5.99
N GLY A 102 15.66 -6.34 5.57
CA GLY A 102 14.73 -5.97 4.51
C GLY A 102 13.25 -6.15 4.89
N GLY A 103 12.37 -5.68 4.03
CA GLY A 103 10.93 -5.64 4.26
C GLY A 103 10.51 -4.57 5.26
N TRP A 104 9.20 -4.51 5.50
CA TRP A 104 8.56 -3.41 6.21
C TRP A 104 8.02 -3.87 7.56
N PHE A 105 8.39 -3.15 8.62
CA PHE A 105 7.79 -3.30 9.93
C PHE A 105 6.28 -3.01 9.90
N TRP A 106 5.55 -3.50 10.91
CA TRP A 106 4.10 -3.41 10.91
C TRP A 106 3.58 -2.06 11.42
N THR A 107 4.12 -1.58 12.55
CA THR A 107 3.58 -0.41 13.25
C THR A 107 4.67 0.42 13.92
N THR A 108 4.52 1.74 13.88
CA THR A 108 5.30 2.73 14.63
C THR A 108 4.40 3.60 15.50
N GLU A 109 4.97 4.28 16.49
CA GLU A 109 4.41 5.47 17.11
C GLU A 109 4.37 6.63 16.10
N ARG A 110 3.73 7.73 16.47
CA ARG A 110 3.44 8.85 15.57
C ARG A 110 4.71 9.50 15.10
N ASP A 111 5.71 9.55 15.98
CA ASP A 111 7.04 10.07 15.72
C ASP A 111 7.94 9.12 14.91
N GLY A 112 7.44 7.92 14.59
CA GLY A 112 8.17 6.90 13.85
C GLY A 112 8.97 5.94 14.71
N THR A 113 8.85 5.98 16.04
CA THR A 113 9.45 4.97 16.94
C THR A 113 8.83 3.61 16.66
N LEU A 114 9.65 2.58 16.45
CA LEU A 114 9.17 1.24 16.13
C LEU A 114 8.38 0.61 17.30
N LEU A 115 7.17 0.12 17.02
CA LEU A 115 6.32 -0.56 18.00
C LEU A 115 6.18 -2.06 17.74
N ILE A 116 5.86 -2.43 16.49
CA ILE A 116 5.66 -3.82 16.10
C ILE A 116 6.57 -4.11 14.92
N SER A 117 7.65 -4.84 15.19
CA SER A 117 8.69 -5.19 14.23
C SER A 117 8.35 -6.40 13.35
N ASP A 118 7.20 -7.02 13.56
CA ASP A 118 6.79 -8.16 12.77
C ASP A 118 6.58 -7.80 11.30
N LYS A 119 6.89 -8.73 10.43
CA LYS A 119 6.73 -8.62 8.98
C LYS A 119 5.49 -9.42 8.59
N ILE A 120 4.41 -8.70 8.31
CA ILE A 120 3.16 -9.31 7.83
C ILE A 120 3.09 -9.17 6.32
N THR A 121 2.90 -10.28 5.61
CA THR A 121 2.87 -10.36 4.15
C THR A 121 1.83 -9.44 3.53
N TYR A 122 0.68 -9.27 4.20
CA TYR A 122 -0.32 -8.27 3.84
C TYR A 122 0.24 -6.83 3.82
N GLY A 123 1.07 -6.45 4.80
CA GLY A 123 1.73 -5.14 4.81
C GLY A 123 2.77 -5.03 3.69
N GLN A 124 3.50 -6.12 3.41
CA GLN A 124 4.49 -6.16 2.33
C GLN A 124 3.84 -6.00 0.95
N SER A 125 2.66 -6.61 0.73
CA SER A 125 1.94 -6.48 -0.55
C SER A 125 1.47 -5.04 -0.79
N PHE A 126 0.95 -4.36 0.23
CA PHE A 126 0.63 -2.93 0.14
C PHE A 126 1.85 -2.06 -0.16
N ALA A 127 3.03 -2.41 0.38
CA ALA A 127 4.25 -1.69 0.07
C ALA A 127 4.62 -1.83 -1.42
N ILE A 128 4.66 -3.05 -1.96
CA ILE A 128 4.91 -3.29 -3.39
C ILE A 128 3.91 -2.50 -4.24
N TYR A 129 2.62 -2.58 -3.91
CA TYR A 129 1.56 -1.92 -4.66
C TYR A 129 1.72 -0.39 -4.68
N ALA A 130 1.91 0.22 -3.51
CA ALA A 130 2.05 1.66 -3.37
C ALA A 130 3.32 2.21 -4.03
N LEU A 131 4.44 1.51 -3.86
CA LEU A 131 5.74 1.92 -4.39
C LEU A 131 5.83 1.77 -5.92
N ALA A 132 5.21 0.73 -6.47
CA ALA A 132 5.07 0.57 -7.91
C ALA A 132 4.19 1.69 -8.52
N GLU A 133 3.03 1.99 -7.93
CA GLU A 133 2.18 3.10 -8.39
C GLU A 133 2.89 4.45 -8.23
N TYR A 134 3.64 4.66 -7.15
CA TYR A 134 4.42 5.87 -6.96
C TYR A 134 5.40 6.12 -8.11
N THR A 135 6.15 5.11 -8.49
CA THR A 135 7.10 5.22 -9.62
C THR A 135 6.38 5.42 -10.94
N LEU A 136 5.28 4.68 -11.19
CA LEU A 136 4.44 4.87 -12.38
C LEU A 136 3.91 6.30 -12.50
N SER A 137 3.60 6.92 -11.36
CA SER A 137 2.95 8.23 -11.31
C SER A 137 3.95 9.37 -11.38
N THR A 138 5.12 9.22 -10.77
CA THR A 138 6.07 10.32 -10.54
C THR A 138 7.37 10.22 -11.34
N GLY A 139 7.70 9.02 -11.82
CA GLY A 139 9.00 8.71 -12.43
C GLY A 139 10.17 8.60 -11.45
N ASP A 140 9.96 8.77 -10.14
CA ASP A 140 11.00 8.63 -9.13
C ASP A 140 11.38 7.13 -8.97
N PRO A 141 12.65 6.76 -9.19
CA PRO A 141 13.08 5.36 -9.21
C PRO A 141 13.06 4.70 -7.83
N ARG A 142 13.01 5.46 -6.72
CA ARG A 142 13.03 4.91 -5.35
C ARG A 142 11.87 3.94 -5.12
N GLY A 143 10.70 4.20 -5.68
CA GLY A 143 9.56 3.31 -5.50
C GLY A 143 9.82 1.92 -6.11
N LEU A 144 10.27 1.86 -7.36
CA LEU A 144 10.54 0.59 -8.04
C LEU A 144 11.70 -0.16 -7.37
N ASP A 145 12.75 0.55 -6.95
CA ASP A 145 13.87 -0.06 -6.22
C ASP A 145 13.38 -0.77 -4.95
N TYR A 146 12.65 -0.08 -4.08
CA TYR A 146 12.16 -0.67 -2.83
C TYR A 146 11.04 -1.71 -3.05
N ALA A 147 10.24 -1.59 -4.12
CA ALA A 147 9.29 -2.63 -4.50
C ALA A 147 10.02 -3.93 -4.88
N ASN A 148 11.07 -3.85 -5.70
CA ASN A 148 11.89 -5.01 -6.07
C ASN A 148 12.59 -5.63 -4.85
N ARG A 149 13.20 -4.80 -3.98
CA ARG A 149 13.80 -5.27 -2.71
C ARG A 149 12.78 -5.98 -1.82
N THR A 150 11.52 -5.53 -1.82
CA THR A 150 10.43 -6.20 -1.09
C THR A 150 10.07 -7.53 -1.74
N CYS A 151 10.04 -7.62 -3.07
CA CYS A 151 9.83 -8.88 -3.77
C CYS A 151 10.94 -9.89 -3.47
N ASP A 152 12.20 -9.46 -3.51
CA ASP A 152 13.34 -10.34 -3.25
C ASP A 152 13.26 -11.00 -1.87
N VAL A 153 12.92 -10.22 -0.82
CA VAL A 153 12.75 -10.79 0.53
C VAL A 153 11.53 -11.71 0.63
N LEU A 154 10.42 -11.41 -0.06
CA LEU A 154 9.26 -12.31 -0.07
C LEU A 154 9.57 -13.63 -0.77
N GLN A 155 10.31 -13.60 -1.87
CA GLN A 155 10.71 -14.81 -2.59
C GLN A 155 11.71 -15.65 -1.79
N ALA A 156 12.65 -14.99 -1.09
CA ALA A 156 13.65 -15.67 -0.28
C ALA A 156 13.08 -16.31 1.00
N HIS A 157 12.11 -15.66 1.64
CA HIS A 157 11.69 -16.03 3.00
C HIS A 157 10.24 -16.49 3.14
N VAL A 158 9.35 -16.07 2.23
CA VAL A 158 7.89 -16.17 2.46
C VAL A 158 7.20 -17.13 1.50
N TRP A 159 7.72 -17.25 0.28
CA TRP A 159 7.19 -18.14 -0.74
C TRP A 159 7.24 -19.61 -0.29
N ASP A 160 6.09 -20.29 -0.32
CA ASP A 160 6.00 -21.72 -0.08
C ASP A 160 6.23 -22.47 -1.39
N ALA A 161 7.47 -22.89 -1.62
CA ALA A 161 7.84 -23.63 -2.84
C ALA A 161 7.21 -25.04 -2.94
N ILE A 162 6.67 -25.59 -1.85
CA ILE A 162 6.08 -26.94 -1.83
C ILE A 162 4.60 -26.87 -2.24
N ASN A 163 3.85 -25.95 -1.63
CA ASN A 163 2.39 -25.89 -1.81
C ASN A 163 1.93 -24.63 -2.58
N GLY A 164 2.84 -23.77 -3.00
CA GLY A 164 2.55 -22.48 -3.63
C GLY A 164 1.99 -21.43 -2.65
N GLY A 165 2.04 -20.16 -3.03
CA GLY A 165 1.52 -19.05 -2.25
C GLY A 165 2.45 -18.59 -1.12
N TYR A 166 1.93 -17.72 -0.26
CA TYR A 166 2.68 -16.98 0.73
C TYR A 166 2.08 -17.16 2.13
N LEU A 167 2.94 -17.48 3.10
CA LEU A 167 2.54 -17.48 4.51
C LEU A 167 2.49 -16.04 5.05
N ASP A 168 1.79 -15.81 6.16
CA ASP A 168 1.32 -14.46 6.49
C ASP A 168 2.17 -13.65 7.49
N ARG A 169 2.73 -14.27 8.55
CA ARG A 169 3.39 -13.52 9.64
C ARG A 169 4.77 -14.07 9.98
N TYR A 170 5.73 -13.15 10.07
CA TYR A 170 7.10 -13.42 10.42
C TYR A 170 7.59 -12.42 11.48
N THR A 171 8.58 -12.85 12.27
CA THR A 171 9.37 -11.93 13.10
C THR A 171 10.21 -11.00 12.22
N ALA A 172 10.85 -9.99 12.82
CA ALA A 172 11.74 -9.06 12.11
C ALA A 172 12.83 -9.77 11.29
N GLY A 173 13.39 -10.86 11.84
CA GLY A 173 14.43 -11.70 11.21
C GLY A 173 13.89 -12.83 10.33
N TRP A 174 12.65 -12.70 9.82
CA TRP A 174 12.03 -13.67 8.91
C TRP A 174 11.85 -15.09 9.47
N VAL A 175 11.72 -15.23 10.79
CA VAL A 175 11.28 -16.50 11.40
C VAL A 175 9.75 -16.55 11.38
N LEU A 176 9.18 -17.59 10.77
CA LEU A 176 7.74 -17.80 10.69
C LEU A 176 7.11 -17.86 12.09
N SER A 177 6.07 -17.05 12.31
CA SER A 177 5.32 -17.04 13.56
C SER A 177 3.91 -17.56 13.35
N PHE A 178 3.50 -18.49 14.21
CA PHE A 178 2.14 -19.03 14.25
C PHE A 178 1.26 -18.31 15.28
N GLU A 179 1.80 -17.32 16.00
CA GLU A 179 0.99 -16.48 16.86
C GLU A 179 0.10 -15.58 16.00
N LYS A 180 -1.21 -15.64 16.19
CA LYS A 180 -2.17 -14.91 15.34
C LYS A 180 -2.82 -13.77 16.10
N PRO A 181 -2.81 -12.54 15.58
CA PRO A 181 -3.64 -11.46 16.13
C PRO A 181 -5.13 -11.68 15.81
N PHE A 182 -5.45 -12.50 14.80
CA PHE A 182 -6.81 -12.84 14.38
C PHE A 182 -6.94 -14.35 14.06
N PRO A 183 -8.06 -15.01 14.41
CA PRO A 183 -8.27 -16.41 14.05
C PRO A 183 -8.27 -16.61 12.53
N GLY A 184 -7.56 -17.62 12.03
CA GLY A 184 -7.45 -17.87 10.58
C GLY A 184 -6.36 -18.88 10.21
N SER A 185 -6.19 -19.13 8.92
CA SER A 185 -5.09 -19.93 8.34
C SER A 185 -3.80 -19.09 8.22
N ASN A 186 -2.63 -19.72 8.09
CA ASN A 186 -1.38 -19.01 7.80
C ASN A 186 -1.27 -18.59 6.32
N LYS A 187 -2.21 -19.02 5.48
CA LYS A 187 -2.44 -18.52 4.12
C LYS A 187 -3.87 -18.05 4.03
N THR A 188 -4.08 -16.81 3.61
CA THR A 188 -5.42 -16.22 3.50
C THR A 188 -5.68 -15.73 2.09
N LEU A 189 -6.92 -15.86 1.61
CA LEU A 189 -7.34 -15.28 0.33
C LEU A 189 -7.08 -13.77 0.31
N ASN A 190 -7.33 -13.07 1.42
CA ASN A 190 -7.11 -11.64 1.55
C ASN A 190 -5.66 -11.24 1.23
N THR A 191 -4.67 -11.92 1.81
CA THR A 191 -3.25 -11.63 1.53
C THR A 191 -2.90 -11.92 0.07
N HIS A 192 -3.38 -13.03 -0.50
CA HIS A 192 -3.08 -13.40 -1.89
C HIS A 192 -3.74 -12.48 -2.91
N MET A 193 -4.96 -12.01 -2.64
CA MET A 193 -5.64 -11.02 -3.49
C MET A 193 -4.87 -9.69 -3.54
N HIS A 194 -4.36 -9.19 -2.41
CA HIS A 194 -3.55 -7.97 -2.44
C HIS A 194 -2.15 -8.19 -3.01
N LEU A 195 -1.59 -9.40 -2.92
CA LEU A 195 -0.39 -9.75 -3.69
C LEU A 195 -0.70 -9.70 -5.18
N LEU A 196 -1.83 -10.26 -5.64
CA LEU A 196 -2.24 -10.19 -7.04
C LEU A 196 -2.32 -8.73 -7.54
N GLU A 197 -2.95 -7.83 -6.77
CA GLU A 197 -3.00 -6.38 -7.04
C GLU A 197 -1.59 -5.76 -7.14
N ALA A 198 -0.72 -6.09 -6.18
CA ALA A 198 0.64 -5.57 -6.08
C ALA A 198 1.50 -6.02 -7.26
N TRP A 199 1.54 -7.33 -7.56
CA TRP A 199 2.30 -7.90 -8.67
C TRP A 199 1.79 -7.41 -10.03
N THR A 200 0.49 -7.17 -10.18
CA THR A 200 -0.08 -6.57 -11.40
C THR A 200 0.51 -5.18 -11.66
N THR A 201 0.54 -4.33 -10.63
CA THR A 201 1.06 -2.96 -10.74
C THR A 201 2.58 -2.94 -10.87
N LEU A 202 3.26 -3.82 -10.16
CA LEU A 202 4.71 -3.99 -10.27
C LEU A 202 5.12 -4.43 -11.68
N PHE A 203 4.42 -5.40 -12.27
CA PHE A 203 4.68 -5.81 -13.66
C PHE A 203 4.43 -4.64 -14.62
N GLN A 204 3.36 -3.85 -14.41
CA GLN A 204 3.08 -2.67 -15.24
C GLN A 204 4.24 -1.68 -15.27
N VAL A 205 4.91 -1.42 -14.14
CA VAL A 205 6.03 -0.46 -14.08
C VAL A 205 7.36 -1.03 -14.52
N SER A 206 7.62 -2.29 -14.18
CA SER A 206 8.93 -2.93 -14.38
C SER A 206 9.09 -3.54 -15.76
N GLN A 207 7.99 -4.04 -16.35
CA GLN A 207 7.98 -4.82 -17.59
C GLN A 207 8.92 -6.05 -17.56
N LEU A 208 9.28 -6.53 -16.36
CA LEU A 208 10.16 -7.69 -16.19
C LEU A 208 9.38 -9.00 -16.28
N GLU A 209 9.89 -9.94 -17.06
CA GLU A 209 9.25 -11.25 -17.23
C GLU A 209 9.14 -12.03 -15.91
N ALA A 210 10.11 -11.89 -15.00
CA ALA A 210 10.06 -12.51 -13.68
C ALA A 210 8.81 -12.07 -12.89
N HIS A 211 8.44 -10.79 -12.96
CA HIS A 211 7.24 -10.28 -12.28
C HIS A 211 5.95 -10.78 -12.95
N ARG A 212 5.95 -10.91 -14.29
CA ARG A 212 4.85 -11.53 -15.03
C ARG A 212 4.63 -12.99 -14.65
N GLN A 213 5.70 -13.76 -14.55
CA GLN A 213 5.66 -15.17 -14.17
C GLN A 213 5.08 -15.33 -12.76
N GLN A 214 5.57 -14.53 -11.80
CA GLN A 214 5.04 -14.57 -10.44
C GLN A 214 3.56 -14.16 -10.36
N LEU A 215 3.16 -13.16 -11.15
CA LEU A 215 1.76 -12.77 -11.27
C LEU A 215 0.91 -13.93 -11.81
N GLN A 216 1.38 -14.64 -12.84
CA GLN A 216 0.68 -15.82 -13.38
C GLN A 216 0.54 -16.91 -12.32
N THR A 217 1.58 -17.17 -11.53
CA THR A 217 1.50 -18.13 -10.42
C THR A 217 0.41 -17.78 -9.40
N LEU A 218 0.20 -16.48 -9.12
CA LEU A 218 -0.88 -16.04 -8.24
C LEU A 218 -2.26 -16.16 -8.89
N ILE A 219 -2.37 -15.91 -10.20
CA ILE A 219 -3.62 -16.11 -10.96
C ILE A 219 -4.03 -17.59 -10.94
N ASP A 220 -3.07 -18.49 -11.16
CA ASP A 220 -3.37 -19.93 -11.21
C ASP A 220 -3.70 -20.53 -9.83
N LEU A 221 -3.33 -19.84 -8.75
CA LEU A 221 -3.57 -20.26 -7.37
C LEU A 221 -4.96 -19.87 -6.85
N ILE A 222 -5.54 -18.77 -7.33
CA ILE A 222 -6.79 -18.16 -6.82
C ILE A 222 -7.97 -18.57 -7.70
#